data_AF-A0A812R1C1-F1
#
_entry.id   AF-A0A812R1C1-F1
#
_cell.length_a   1.000
_cell.length_b   1.000
_cell.length_c   1.000
_cell.angle_alpha   90.00
_cell.angle_beta   90.00
_cell.angle_gamma   90.00
#
_symmetry.space_group_name_H-M   'P 1'
#
loop_
_entity.id
_entity.type
_entity.pdbx_description
1 polymer ?
#
loop_
_entity_poly.entity_id
_entity_poly.type
_entity_poly.pdbx_seq_one_letter_code
_entity_poly.pdbx_strand_id
1 'polypeptide(L)'
;MNQDSPVLPSIDANGRLCFLCGTPSDERAPNQSYVVRDDCGNHSLLEDSEMLDVPLSSFQREATEEHNATFGWCELNVEKTCADAIYNQDYMIFAKSVEIPDVALVHYKVASWDQYYCYYNGWLSDEIRALQHDFNGMYLKGEELCNSDALVQRGAKGNMTMRDMLKHWLTALPGFPGSRPSYEDAMFMAAWTCAMGSAACDMAYCAYTYCVKGDGFGTYHECEGWDPVNGMPIDM
;
A
#
# COMPACT_ATOMS: atom_id res chain seq x y z
N MET A 1 25.63 -4.17 4.18
CA MET A 1 24.89 -5.14 5.00
C MET A 1 23.78 -4.36 5.67
N ASN A 2 22.59 -4.42 5.10
CA ASN A 2 21.29 -4.29 5.76
C ASN A 2 20.33 -4.98 4.78
N GLN A 3 20.22 -6.30 4.95
CA GLN A 3 19.16 -7.08 4.32
C GLN A 3 17.99 -7.00 5.29
N ASP A 4 17.33 -5.85 5.32
CA ASP A 4 16.05 -5.73 6.01
C ASP A 4 15.03 -6.42 5.11
N SER A 5 14.73 -7.68 5.46
CA SER A 5 13.69 -8.44 4.78
C SER A 5 12.36 -7.68 4.93
N PRO A 6 11.65 -7.39 3.84
CA PRO A 6 10.50 -6.47 3.78
C PRO A 6 9.27 -6.94 4.58
N VAL A 7 9.29 -8.17 5.07
CA VAL A 7 8.21 -8.78 5.88
C VAL A 7 8.49 -8.66 7.39
N LEU A 8 9.71 -8.30 7.79
CA LEU A 8 10.04 -8.10 9.20
C LEU A 8 9.74 -6.65 9.60
N PRO A 9 9.21 -6.42 10.82
CA PRO A 9 9.03 -5.07 11.34
C PRO A 9 10.36 -4.31 11.29
N SER A 10 10.34 -3.14 10.67
CA SER A 10 11.42 -2.15 10.71
C SER A 10 11.28 -1.27 11.95
N ILE A 11 12.28 -0.43 12.23
CA ILE A 11 12.20 0.60 13.26
C ILE A 11 12.03 1.96 12.57
N ASP A 12 11.01 2.72 12.96
CA ASP A 12 10.76 4.05 12.41
C ASP A 12 11.71 5.12 12.97
N ALA A 13 11.55 6.37 12.53
CA ALA A 13 12.34 7.50 13.00
C ALA A 13 12.19 7.79 14.51
N ASN A 14 11.12 7.28 15.13
CA ASN A 14 10.78 7.44 16.54
C ASN A 14 11.18 6.23 17.41
N GLY A 15 11.84 5.22 16.82
CA GLY A 15 12.30 4.04 17.55
C GLY A 15 11.23 2.97 17.77
N ARG A 16 10.10 3.02 17.06
CA ARG A 16 8.97 2.10 17.19
C ARG A 16 8.93 1.08 16.06
N LEU A 17 8.35 -0.09 16.34
CA LEU A 17 8.16 -1.13 15.32
C LEU A 17 7.17 -0.66 14.24
N CYS A 18 7.53 -0.91 12.98
CA CYS A 18 6.79 -0.40 11.82
C CYS A 18 6.76 -1.41 10.68
N PHE A 19 5.56 -1.71 10.17
CA PHE A 19 5.37 -2.59 9.02
C PHE A 19 5.28 -1.78 7.73
N LEU A 20 6.03 -2.16 6.70
CA LEU A 20 6.01 -1.48 5.39
C LEU A 20 6.33 0.02 5.50
N CYS A 21 7.38 0.34 6.27
CA CYS A 21 7.82 1.72 6.54
C CYS A 21 9.22 2.02 5.98
N GLY A 22 9.71 1.15 5.10
CA GLY A 22 11.01 1.29 4.46
C GLY A 22 11.03 2.42 3.45
N THR A 23 12.24 2.72 2.98
CA THR A 23 12.49 3.59 1.84
C THR A 23 12.93 2.76 0.64
N PRO A 24 12.76 3.25 -0.61
CA PRO A 24 13.24 2.55 -1.78
C PRO A 24 14.74 2.25 -1.74
N SER A 25 15.14 1.13 -2.33
CA SER A 25 16.56 0.82 -2.55
C SER A 25 17.17 1.72 -3.63
N ASP A 26 18.49 1.87 -3.62
CA ASP A 26 19.22 2.65 -4.64
C ASP A 26 18.99 2.13 -6.07
N GLU A 27 18.69 0.83 -6.23
CA GLU A 27 18.35 0.23 -7.53
C GLU A 27 17.04 0.78 -8.09
N ARG A 28 16.04 1.00 -7.22
CA ARG A 28 14.69 1.43 -7.61
C ARG A 28 14.51 2.95 -7.60
N ALA A 29 15.33 3.67 -6.82
CA ALA A 29 15.31 5.13 -6.75
C ALA A 29 16.73 5.73 -6.76
N PRO A 30 17.50 5.53 -7.85
CA PRO A 30 18.89 5.96 -7.91
C PRO A 30 19.02 7.48 -7.77
N ASN A 31 19.88 7.91 -6.85
CA ASN A 31 20.15 9.32 -6.54
C ASN A 31 18.92 10.11 -6.02
N GLN A 32 17.89 9.42 -5.52
CA GLN A 32 16.77 10.08 -4.87
C GLN A 32 16.93 10.01 -3.35
N SER A 33 16.43 11.03 -2.67
CA SER A 33 16.39 11.10 -1.21
C SER A 33 15.01 11.60 -0.83
N TYR A 34 14.32 10.81 -0.02
CA TYR A 34 12.95 11.09 0.39
C TYR A 34 12.93 11.58 1.83
N VAL A 35 12.00 12.48 2.12
CA VAL A 35 11.72 12.89 3.49
C VAL A 35 10.95 11.76 4.17
N VAL A 36 11.53 11.20 5.23
CA VAL A 36 10.84 10.28 6.13
C VAL A 36 10.28 11.11 7.28
N ARG A 37 8.97 11.22 7.36
CA ARG A 37 8.26 11.99 8.38
C ARG A 37 8.51 11.44 9.79
N ASP A 38 9.03 12.27 10.69
CA ASP A 38 9.22 11.97 12.11
C ASP A 38 8.02 12.42 12.98
N ASP A 39 7.08 13.18 12.39
CA ASP A 39 5.78 13.54 12.97
C ASP A 39 4.69 12.47 12.76
N CYS A 40 5.07 11.29 12.25
CA CYS A 40 4.24 10.10 12.12
C CYS A 40 4.74 8.97 13.05
N GLY A 41 3.91 7.96 13.28
CA GLY A 41 4.25 6.80 14.11
C GLY A 41 3.95 6.98 15.58
N ASN A 42 2.88 7.70 15.91
CA ASN A 42 2.44 7.87 17.30
C ASN A 42 2.08 6.54 17.96
N HIS A 43 1.60 5.58 17.17
CA HIS A 43 1.24 4.24 17.58
C HIS A 43 1.93 3.18 16.73
N SER A 44 2.27 2.05 17.33
CA SER A 44 2.66 0.83 16.62
C SER A 44 1.70 -0.29 16.95
N LEU A 45 1.09 -0.96 15.97
CA LEU A 45 0.14 -2.04 16.25
C LEU A 45 0.74 -3.25 16.98
N LEU A 46 2.08 -3.40 16.98
CA LEU A 46 2.77 -4.43 17.75
C LEU A 46 2.97 -4.06 19.22
N GLU A 47 2.91 -2.77 19.54
CA GLU A 47 3.16 -2.22 20.87
C GLU A 47 1.85 -1.76 21.54
N ASP A 48 0.96 -1.15 20.75
CA ASP A 48 -0.28 -0.47 21.14
C ASP A 48 -1.50 -1.23 20.57
N SER A 49 -1.65 -2.50 20.98
CA SER A 49 -2.66 -3.42 20.42
C SER A 49 -4.12 -2.93 20.55
N GLU A 50 -4.41 -2.01 21.46
CA GLU A 50 -5.71 -1.36 21.61
C GLU A 50 -6.10 -0.52 20.39
N MET A 51 -5.12 -0.05 19.61
CA MET A 51 -5.37 0.68 18.37
C MET A 51 -6.03 -0.19 17.29
N LEU A 52 -6.02 -1.51 17.46
CA LEU A 52 -6.72 -2.43 16.56
C LEU A 52 -8.22 -2.17 16.47
N ASP A 53 -8.84 -1.67 17.54
CA ASP A 53 -10.29 -1.44 17.65
C ASP A 53 -10.69 0.03 17.48
N VAL A 54 -9.72 0.93 17.30
CA VAL A 54 -9.98 2.35 17.12
C VAL A 54 -10.48 2.61 15.69
N PRO A 55 -11.59 3.34 15.48
CA PRO A 55 -12.03 3.73 14.15
C PRO A 55 -10.96 4.53 13.42
N LEU A 56 -10.63 4.13 12.19
CA LEU A 56 -9.56 4.73 11.41
C LEU A 56 -9.80 6.21 11.11
N SER A 57 -11.07 6.59 10.95
CA SER A 57 -11.50 7.99 10.78
C SER A 57 -11.12 8.90 11.95
N SER A 58 -10.85 8.36 13.14
CA SER A 58 -10.40 9.16 14.30
C SER A 58 -8.95 9.64 14.18
N PHE A 59 -8.17 9.05 13.28
CA PHE A 59 -6.79 9.46 12.99
C PHE A 59 -6.71 10.60 11.98
N GLN A 60 -7.81 10.92 11.28
CA GLN A 60 -7.80 11.95 10.26
C GLN A 60 -7.79 13.35 10.88
N ARG A 61 -6.75 14.13 10.59
CA ARG A 61 -6.63 15.54 10.96
C ARG A 61 -6.09 16.32 9.78
N GLU A 62 -6.75 17.45 9.50
CA GLU A 62 -6.30 18.42 8.51
C GLU A 62 -4.96 19.05 8.92
N ALA A 63 -4.19 19.50 7.94
CA ALA A 63 -2.97 20.27 8.20
C ALA A 63 -3.31 21.61 8.88
N THR A 64 -2.44 22.06 9.79
CA THR A 64 -2.44 23.41 10.37
C THR A 64 -1.19 24.18 9.96
N GLU A 65 -1.01 25.41 10.43
CA GLU A 65 0.23 26.17 10.19
C GLU A 65 1.45 25.49 10.83
N GLU A 66 1.24 24.72 11.90
CA GLU A 66 2.29 24.11 12.72
C GLU A 66 2.44 22.60 12.50
N HIS A 67 1.44 21.92 11.95
CA HIS A 67 1.43 20.46 11.79
C HIS A 67 0.95 20.04 10.42
N ASN A 68 1.61 19.04 9.84
CA ASN A 68 1.13 18.39 8.62
C ASN A 68 -0.16 17.62 8.88
N ALA A 69 -0.88 17.29 7.80
CA ALA A 69 -2.02 16.38 7.89
C ALA A 69 -1.60 15.02 8.44
N THR A 70 -2.49 14.39 9.22
CA THR A 70 -2.34 13.02 9.73
C THR A 70 -3.59 12.20 9.46
N PHE A 71 -3.40 10.89 9.39
CA PHE A 71 -4.39 9.88 9.01
C PHE A 71 -3.87 8.50 9.43
N GLY A 72 -4.65 7.44 9.20
CA GLY A 72 -4.31 6.08 9.59
C GLY A 72 -2.90 5.64 9.18
N TRP A 73 -2.47 5.94 7.94
CA TRP A 73 -1.12 5.62 7.48
C TRP A 73 -0.02 6.29 8.32
N CYS A 74 -0.24 7.54 8.75
CA CYS A 74 0.72 8.29 9.56
C CYS A 74 0.69 7.85 11.03
N GLU A 75 -0.47 7.61 11.61
CA GLU A 75 -0.59 7.38 13.05
C GLU A 75 -0.21 5.95 13.49
N LEU A 76 -0.44 4.92 12.66
CA LEU A 76 -0.47 3.52 13.10
C LEU A 76 0.80 2.70 12.86
N ASN A 77 1.83 3.26 12.22
CA ASN A 77 3.05 2.54 11.82
C ASN A 77 2.79 1.23 11.06
N VAL A 78 1.75 1.26 10.23
CA VAL A 78 1.47 0.26 9.20
C VAL A 78 1.38 0.99 7.89
N GLU A 79 2.25 0.63 6.96
CA GLU A 79 2.33 1.25 5.64
C GLU A 79 2.60 2.76 5.72
N LYS A 80 3.37 3.18 6.73
CA LYS A 80 3.67 4.59 6.97
C LYS A 80 4.37 5.26 5.79
N THR A 81 5.05 4.48 4.95
CA THR A 81 5.61 4.96 3.68
C THR A 81 4.55 5.63 2.79
N CYS A 82 3.26 5.33 2.93
CA CYS A 82 2.19 6.06 2.23
C CYS A 82 1.98 7.48 2.74
N ALA A 83 2.17 7.74 4.04
CA ALA A 83 2.20 9.10 4.56
C ALA A 83 3.41 9.88 4.05
N ASP A 84 4.57 9.21 3.91
CA ASP A 84 5.76 9.80 3.30
C ASP A 84 5.55 10.05 1.80
N ALA A 85 4.91 9.14 1.08
CA ALA A 85 4.56 9.28 -0.34
C ALA A 85 3.72 10.53 -0.61
N ILE A 86 2.69 10.76 0.21
CA ILE A 86 1.84 11.95 0.13
C ILE A 86 2.65 13.22 0.40
N TYR A 87 3.53 13.21 1.41
CA TYR A 87 4.35 14.36 1.76
C TYR A 87 5.38 14.72 0.67
N ASN A 88 6.03 13.71 0.10
CA ASN A 88 7.00 13.89 -0.98
C ASN A 88 6.34 14.10 -2.36
N GLN A 89 5.01 14.00 -2.44
CA GLN A 89 4.26 14.05 -3.70
C GLN A 89 4.71 12.99 -4.71
N ASP A 90 4.96 11.77 -4.23
CA ASP A 90 5.41 10.65 -5.05
C ASP A 90 4.90 9.32 -4.48
N TYR A 91 3.86 8.75 -5.10
CA TYR A 91 3.30 7.45 -4.69
C TYR A 91 4.21 6.26 -5.03
N MET A 92 5.19 6.43 -5.93
CA MET A 92 6.14 5.36 -6.26
C MET A 92 7.09 5.04 -5.11
N ILE A 93 7.22 5.94 -4.12
CA ILE A 93 8.02 5.68 -2.92
C ILE A 93 7.57 4.38 -2.26
N PHE A 94 6.27 4.20 -2.03
CA PHE A 94 5.77 2.99 -1.41
C PHE A 94 6.00 1.77 -2.30
N ALA A 95 5.57 1.86 -3.56
CA ALA A 95 5.71 0.78 -4.53
C ALA A 95 7.16 0.25 -4.64
N LYS A 96 8.13 1.17 -4.64
CA LYS A 96 9.56 0.86 -4.73
C LYS A 96 10.16 0.39 -3.40
N SER A 97 9.56 0.73 -2.26
CA SER A 97 10.00 0.29 -0.93
C SER A 97 9.58 -1.14 -0.61
N VAL A 98 8.47 -1.61 -1.20
CA VAL A 98 8.00 -2.99 -1.00
C VAL A 98 8.76 -3.93 -1.91
N GLU A 99 9.56 -4.82 -1.34
CA GLU A 99 10.19 -5.92 -2.07
C GLU A 99 9.39 -7.21 -1.87
N ILE A 100 8.95 -7.84 -2.97
CA ILE A 100 8.39 -9.19 -2.92
C ILE A 100 9.55 -10.19 -3.06
N PRO A 101 9.89 -10.98 -2.01
CA PRO A 101 11.12 -11.75 -2.02
C PRO A 101 11.06 -12.94 -2.98
N ASP A 102 12.01 -13.03 -3.92
CA ASP A 102 12.15 -14.09 -4.97
C ASP A 102 12.36 -15.52 -4.45
N VAL A 103 12.24 -15.75 -3.15
CA VAL A 103 12.25 -17.10 -2.62
C VAL A 103 10.95 -17.80 -3.03
N ALA A 104 11.09 -18.84 -3.86
CA ALA A 104 9.98 -19.63 -4.41
C ALA A 104 8.93 -20.05 -3.37
N LEU A 105 9.28 -20.16 -2.09
CA LEU A 105 8.32 -20.50 -1.03
C LEU A 105 7.42 -19.33 -0.59
N VAL A 106 7.86 -18.06 -0.71
CA VAL A 106 7.09 -16.85 -0.34
C VAL A 106 6.37 -16.28 -1.57
N HIS A 107 6.98 -16.37 -2.76
CA HIS A 107 6.38 -15.95 -4.04
C HIS A 107 4.99 -16.53 -4.28
N TYR A 108 4.77 -17.84 -4.07
CA TYR A 108 3.45 -18.44 -4.32
C TYR A 108 2.36 -18.05 -3.31
N LYS A 109 2.69 -17.34 -2.23
CA LYS A 109 1.82 -17.22 -1.06
C LYS A 109 1.32 -15.82 -0.76
N VAL A 110 2.18 -14.82 -0.91
CA VAL A 110 1.84 -13.41 -0.68
C VAL A 110 1.53 -12.75 -2.02
N ALA A 111 2.33 -13.02 -3.06
CA ALA A 111 2.09 -12.47 -4.39
C ALA A 111 0.72 -12.90 -4.93
N SER A 112 0.25 -14.13 -4.65
CA SER A 112 -1.09 -14.53 -5.07
C SER A 112 -2.18 -13.67 -4.45
N TRP A 113 -2.10 -13.34 -3.16
CA TRP A 113 -3.12 -12.49 -2.53
C TRP A 113 -3.12 -11.09 -3.13
N ASP A 114 -1.96 -10.45 -3.18
CA ASP A 114 -1.80 -9.07 -3.69
C ASP A 114 -2.16 -8.97 -5.18
N GLN A 115 -1.76 -9.95 -6.01
CA GLN A 115 -2.12 -10.00 -7.43
C GLN A 115 -3.64 -10.00 -7.64
N TYR A 116 -4.37 -10.85 -6.90
CA TYR A 116 -5.83 -10.90 -6.98
C TYR A 116 -6.49 -9.66 -6.36
N TYR A 117 -5.94 -9.12 -5.28
CA TYR A 117 -6.37 -7.84 -4.70
C TYR A 117 -6.27 -6.70 -5.71
N CYS A 118 -5.09 -6.51 -6.32
CA CYS A 118 -4.84 -5.51 -7.34
C CYS A 118 -5.73 -5.72 -8.57
N TYR A 119 -5.89 -6.98 -9.02
CA TYR A 119 -6.72 -7.32 -10.17
C TYR A 119 -8.20 -7.03 -9.94
N TYR A 120 -8.77 -7.48 -8.82
CA TYR A 120 -10.19 -7.30 -8.52
C TYR A 120 -10.58 -5.84 -8.31
N ASN A 121 -9.65 -5.00 -7.82
CA ASN A 121 -9.85 -3.56 -7.71
C ASN A 121 -9.59 -2.79 -9.02
N GLY A 122 -9.16 -3.46 -10.09
CA GLY A 122 -8.90 -2.84 -11.39
C GLY A 122 -7.62 -2.00 -11.45
N TRP A 123 -6.73 -2.16 -10.47
CA TRP A 123 -5.52 -1.35 -10.33
C TRP A 123 -4.33 -1.83 -11.19
N LEU A 124 -4.54 -2.89 -11.96
CA LEU A 124 -3.61 -3.36 -12.99
C LEU A 124 -3.92 -2.80 -14.40
N SER A 125 -4.88 -1.88 -14.50
CA SER A 125 -5.31 -1.29 -15.77
C SER A 125 -4.30 -0.28 -16.30
N ASP A 126 -4.32 -0.06 -17.62
CA ASP A 126 -3.44 0.92 -18.27
C ASP A 126 -3.73 2.35 -17.80
N GLU A 127 -4.98 2.63 -17.38
CA GLU A 127 -5.34 3.90 -16.74
C GLU A 127 -4.53 4.13 -15.47
N ILE A 128 -4.45 3.15 -14.56
CA ILE A 128 -3.67 3.32 -13.32
C ILE A 128 -2.17 3.31 -13.61
N ARG A 129 -1.70 2.51 -14.57
CA ARG A 129 -0.29 2.52 -15.01
C ARG A 129 0.14 3.89 -15.53
N ALA A 130 -0.72 4.56 -16.28
CA ALA A 130 -0.45 5.90 -16.80
C ALA A 130 -0.27 6.94 -15.69
N LEU A 131 -0.78 6.67 -14.48
CA LEU A 131 -0.71 7.55 -13.32
C LEU A 131 0.47 7.27 -12.38
N GLN A 132 1.28 6.21 -12.61
CA GLN A 132 2.37 5.81 -11.70
C GLN A 132 3.31 6.97 -11.35
N HIS A 133 3.63 7.84 -12.31
CA HIS A 133 4.51 9.00 -12.10
C HIS A 133 3.75 10.34 -12.10
N ASP A 134 2.42 10.32 -12.03
CA ASP A 134 1.56 11.50 -11.91
C ASP A 134 0.89 11.51 -10.53
N PHE A 135 1.53 12.17 -9.57
CA PHE A 135 1.02 12.27 -8.21
C PHE A 135 -0.39 12.84 -8.14
N ASN A 136 -0.67 13.93 -8.85
CA ASN A 136 -1.97 14.59 -8.79
C ASN A 136 -3.04 13.74 -9.47
N GLY A 137 -2.72 13.13 -10.60
CA GLY A 137 -3.62 12.21 -11.30
C GLY A 137 -3.96 10.99 -10.45
N MET A 138 -2.95 10.35 -9.84
CA MET A 138 -3.16 9.21 -8.95
C MET A 138 -3.95 9.60 -7.69
N TYR A 139 -3.65 10.76 -7.08
CA TYR A 139 -4.39 11.30 -5.93
C TYR A 139 -5.87 11.49 -6.28
N LEU A 140 -6.17 12.17 -7.38
CA LEU A 140 -7.55 12.43 -7.82
C LEU A 140 -8.28 11.13 -8.15
N LYS A 141 -7.60 10.14 -8.74
CA LYS A 141 -8.18 8.83 -9.03
C LYS A 141 -8.49 8.05 -7.75
N GLY A 142 -7.60 8.10 -6.76
CA GLY A 142 -7.83 7.55 -5.44
C GLY A 142 -9.03 8.22 -4.76
N GLU A 143 -9.14 9.54 -4.80
CA GLU A 143 -10.28 10.27 -4.25
C GLU A 143 -11.60 9.94 -4.96
N GLU A 144 -11.60 9.85 -6.29
CA GLU A 144 -12.77 9.39 -7.07
C GLU A 144 -13.25 8.02 -6.56
N LEU A 145 -12.31 7.08 -6.43
CA LEU A 145 -12.60 5.72 -5.98
C LEU A 145 -13.12 5.69 -4.53
N CYS A 146 -12.46 6.40 -3.62
CA CYS A 146 -12.83 6.47 -2.20
C CYS A 146 -14.16 7.18 -1.94
N ASN A 147 -14.63 8.00 -2.88
CA ASN A 147 -15.93 8.67 -2.83
C ASN A 147 -17.02 7.92 -3.64
N SER A 148 -16.70 6.79 -4.27
CA SER A 148 -17.69 5.98 -4.97
C SER A 148 -18.70 5.34 -4.02
N ASP A 149 -19.95 5.21 -4.45
CA ASP A 149 -21.01 4.55 -3.67
C ASP A 149 -20.59 3.14 -3.22
N ALA A 150 -19.86 2.40 -4.08
CA ALA A 150 -19.42 1.04 -3.82
C ALA A 150 -18.48 0.93 -2.60
N LEU A 151 -17.54 1.88 -2.44
CA LEU A 151 -16.61 1.88 -1.31
C LEU A 151 -17.19 2.59 -0.09
N VAL A 152 -17.98 3.65 -0.28
CA VAL A 152 -18.67 4.33 0.83
C VAL A 152 -19.62 3.37 1.54
N GLN A 153 -20.40 2.55 0.81
CA GLN A 153 -21.26 1.51 1.40
C GLN A 153 -20.48 0.42 2.16
N ARG A 154 -19.20 0.23 1.82
CA ARG A 154 -18.29 -0.72 2.50
C ARG A 154 -17.54 -0.09 3.68
N GLY A 155 -17.75 1.20 3.95
CA GLY A 155 -17.21 1.87 5.13
C GLY A 155 -15.98 2.75 4.87
N ALA A 156 -15.64 3.06 3.61
CA ALA A 156 -14.46 3.87 3.27
C ALA A 156 -14.39 5.25 3.97
N LYS A 157 -15.53 5.78 4.44
CA LYS A 157 -15.64 7.02 5.22
C LYS A 157 -16.26 6.79 6.61
N GLY A 158 -16.27 5.54 7.08
CA GLY A 158 -16.98 5.08 8.26
C GLY A 158 -16.07 4.72 9.43
N ASN A 159 -16.51 3.75 10.23
CA ASN A 159 -15.84 3.32 11.46
C ASN A 159 -15.05 2.02 11.25
N MET A 160 -14.46 1.82 10.07
CA MET A 160 -13.58 0.68 9.82
C MET A 160 -12.41 0.70 10.82
N THR A 161 -11.91 -0.48 11.18
CA THR A 161 -10.80 -0.65 12.13
C THR A 161 -9.72 -1.54 11.53
N MET A 162 -8.51 -1.50 12.10
CA MET A 162 -7.45 -2.46 11.76
C MET A 162 -7.88 -3.91 12.05
N ARG A 163 -8.69 -4.14 13.09
CA ARG A 163 -9.21 -5.48 13.39
C ARG A 163 -10.11 -6.00 12.28
N ASP A 164 -10.92 -5.16 11.67
CA ASP A 164 -11.76 -5.58 10.55
C ASP A 164 -10.93 -5.90 9.31
N MET A 165 -9.90 -5.10 9.02
CA MET A 165 -8.90 -5.41 8.00
C MET A 165 -8.28 -6.79 8.24
N LEU A 166 -7.77 -7.05 9.43
CA LEU A 166 -7.13 -8.33 9.76
C LEU A 166 -8.10 -9.53 9.59
N LYS A 167 -9.39 -9.38 9.89
CA LYS A 167 -10.38 -10.48 9.66
C LYS A 167 -10.51 -10.81 8.18
N HIS A 168 -10.64 -9.80 7.32
CA HIS A 168 -10.75 -9.98 5.87
C HIS A 168 -9.45 -10.52 5.27
N TRP A 169 -8.32 -9.94 5.66
CA TRP A 169 -7.00 -10.39 5.24
C TRP A 169 -6.77 -11.86 5.65
N LEU A 170 -7.02 -12.24 6.90
CA LEU A 170 -6.81 -13.61 7.39
C LEU A 170 -7.80 -14.63 6.84
N THR A 171 -8.98 -14.22 6.37
CA THR A 171 -9.98 -15.15 5.77
C THR A 171 -9.45 -15.81 4.50
N ALA A 172 -8.63 -15.10 3.74
CA ALA A 172 -7.98 -15.66 2.56
C ALA A 172 -6.87 -16.68 2.90
N LEU A 173 -6.40 -16.71 4.16
CA LEU A 173 -5.21 -17.44 4.60
C LEU A 173 -3.94 -17.03 3.81
N PRO A 174 -3.59 -15.74 3.75
CA PRO A 174 -2.36 -15.27 3.12
C PRO A 174 -1.17 -16.00 3.75
N GLY A 175 -0.23 -16.47 2.93
CA GLY A 175 0.82 -17.39 3.42
C GLY A 175 0.54 -18.89 3.15
N PHE A 176 -0.59 -19.26 2.56
CA PHE A 176 -0.90 -20.64 2.18
C PHE A 176 -0.98 -20.82 0.65
N PRO A 177 -0.45 -21.91 0.06
CA PRO A 177 -0.51 -22.12 -1.39
C PRO A 177 -1.96 -22.10 -1.91
N GLY A 178 -2.22 -21.28 -2.93
CA GLY A 178 -3.56 -21.13 -3.51
C GLY A 178 -4.50 -20.18 -2.76
N SER A 179 -4.03 -19.56 -1.66
CA SER A 179 -4.73 -18.46 -0.99
C SER A 179 -4.91 -17.28 -1.95
N ARG A 180 -6.13 -16.75 -1.98
CA ARG A 180 -6.46 -15.50 -2.64
C ARG A 180 -7.67 -14.86 -1.96
N PRO A 181 -7.78 -13.53 -1.94
CA PRO A 181 -9.00 -12.87 -1.44
C PRO A 181 -10.20 -13.26 -2.31
N SER A 182 -11.39 -13.22 -1.73
CA SER A 182 -12.60 -13.12 -2.55
C SER A 182 -12.69 -11.71 -3.16
N TYR A 183 -13.57 -11.53 -4.15
CA TYR A 183 -13.85 -10.18 -4.67
C TYR A 183 -14.31 -9.23 -3.54
N GLU A 184 -15.16 -9.72 -2.63
CA GLU A 184 -15.63 -8.90 -1.51
C GLU A 184 -14.52 -8.56 -0.51
N ASP A 185 -13.59 -9.47 -0.24
CA ASP A 185 -12.43 -9.15 0.60
C ASP A 185 -11.53 -8.12 -0.07
N ALA A 186 -11.30 -8.23 -1.39
CA ALA A 186 -10.50 -7.25 -2.12
C ALA A 186 -11.14 -5.86 -2.13
N MET A 187 -12.46 -5.78 -2.34
CA MET A 187 -13.22 -4.53 -2.29
C MET A 187 -13.29 -3.95 -0.87
N PHE A 188 -13.38 -4.81 0.16
CA PHE A 188 -13.29 -4.38 1.55
C PHE A 188 -11.92 -3.76 1.83
N MET A 189 -10.84 -4.41 1.37
CA MET A 189 -9.48 -3.90 1.55
C MET A 189 -9.27 -2.56 0.84
N ALA A 190 -9.85 -2.34 -0.35
CA ALA A 190 -9.84 -1.02 -1.00
C ALA A 190 -10.64 0.04 -0.22
N ALA A 191 -11.77 -0.31 0.38
CA ALA A 191 -12.47 0.60 1.28
C ALA A 191 -11.63 0.91 2.55
N TRP A 192 -10.89 -0.08 3.06
CA TRP A 192 -10.02 0.09 4.20
C TRP A 192 -8.84 1.02 3.91
N THR A 193 -8.17 0.92 2.75
CA THR A 193 -7.09 1.85 2.37
C THR A 193 -7.59 3.29 2.24
N CYS A 194 -8.82 3.46 1.72
CA CYS A 194 -9.50 4.76 1.76
C CYS A 194 -9.71 5.29 3.18
N ALA A 195 -10.13 4.44 4.13
CA ALA A 195 -10.31 4.82 5.52
C ALA A 195 -8.99 5.11 6.24
N MET A 196 -7.88 4.50 5.80
CA MET A 196 -6.53 4.80 6.28
C MET A 196 -6.01 6.16 5.80
N GLY A 197 -6.54 6.68 4.69
CA GLY A 197 -6.29 8.05 4.22
C GLY A 197 -6.34 8.21 2.71
N SER A 198 -6.01 7.16 1.95
CA SER A 198 -6.05 7.16 0.48
C SER A 198 -5.77 5.76 -0.07
N ALA A 199 -6.44 5.37 -1.16
CA ALA A 199 -6.13 4.17 -1.93
C ALA A 199 -4.99 4.37 -2.96
N ALA A 200 -4.56 5.61 -3.20
CA ALA A 200 -3.59 5.95 -4.25
C ALA A 200 -2.22 5.25 -4.09
N CYS A 201 -1.84 4.96 -2.84
CA CYS A 201 -0.59 4.29 -2.52
C CYS A 201 -0.58 2.83 -3.01
N ASP A 202 -1.59 2.05 -2.62
CA ASP A 202 -1.77 0.69 -3.11
C ASP A 202 -2.01 0.64 -4.62
N MET A 203 -2.72 1.63 -5.19
CA MET A 203 -2.90 1.72 -6.63
C MET A 203 -1.56 1.84 -7.37
N ALA A 204 -0.66 2.71 -6.90
CA ALA A 204 0.69 2.83 -7.43
C ALA A 204 1.50 1.55 -7.22
N TYR A 205 1.43 0.93 -6.03
CA TYR A 205 2.05 -0.36 -5.74
C TYR A 205 1.59 -1.45 -6.71
N CYS A 206 0.29 -1.59 -6.93
CA CYS A 206 -0.29 -2.56 -7.84
C CYS A 206 0.17 -2.35 -9.28
N ALA A 207 0.09 -1.10 -9.78
CA ALA A 207 0.48 -0.76 -11.14
C ALA A 207 1.99 -0.93 -11.39
N TYR A 208 2.82 -0.67 -10.38
CA TYR A 208 4.26 -0.88 -10.43
C TYR A 208 4.64 -2.36 -10.36
N THR A 209 3.98 -3.14 -9.50
CA THR A 209 4.49 -4.45 -9.07
C THR A 209 3.99 -5.59 -9.94
N TYR A 210 2.76 -5.51 -10.45
CA TYR A 210 2.08 -6.66 -11.04
C TYR A 210 1.54 -6.39 -12.46
N CYS A 211 1.36 -7.48 -13.21
CA CYS A 211 0.73 -7.46 -14.53
C CYS A 211 -0.15 -8.69 -14.75
N VAL A 212 -1.08 -8.57 -15.69
CA VAL A 212 -1.80 -9.73 -16.25
C VAL A 212 -0.91 -10.38 -17.31
N LYS A 213 -0.74 -11.71 -17.23
CA LYS A 213 0.10 -12.50 -18.14
C LYS A 213 -0.61 -13.79 -18.53
N GLY A 214 -1.09 -13.86 -19.77
CA GLY A 214 -1.91 -15.00 -20.23
C GLY A 214 -3.13 -15.21 -19.33
N ASP A 215 -3.29 -16.42 -18.81
CA ASP A 215 -4.37 -16.78 -17.87
C ASP A 215 -4.04 -16.48 -16.39
N GLY A 216 -2.92 -15.80 -16.11
CA GLY A 216 -2.44 -15.54 -14.75
C GLY A 216 -1.83 -14.15 -14.57
N PHE A 217 -0.93 -14.05 -13.60
CA PHE A 217 -0.28 -12.80 -13.20
C PHE A 217 1.23 -12.94 -13.22
N GLY A 218 1.92 -11.84 -13.49
CA GLY A 218 3.36 -11.69 -13.29
C GLY A 218 3.66 -10.66 -12.20
N THR A 219 4.88 -10.72 -11.68
CA THR A 219 5.45 -9.76 -10.74
C THR A 219 6.80 -9.23 -11.25
N TYR A 220 7.06 -7.93 -11.17
CA TYR A 220 8.31 -7.29 -11.58
C TYR A 220 8.83 -7.77 -12.95
N HIS A 221 10.03 -8.35 -13.00
CA HIS A 221 10.68 -8.86 -14.22
C HIS A 221 9.89 -9.96 -14.96
N GLU A 222 8.89 -10.59 -14.32
CA GLU A 222 8.00 -11.52 -15.02
C GLU A 222 7.03 -10.77 -15.97
N CYS A 223 6.85 -9.47 -15.74
CA CYS A 223 6.08 -8.55 -16.54
C CYS A 223 6.95 -7.93 -17.63
N GLU A 224 6.46 -8.01 -18.86
CA GLU A 224 7.19 -7.51 -20.02
C GLU A 224 7.41 -6.00 -19.92
N GLY A 225 8.67 -5.60 -20.09
CA GLY A 225 9.08 -4.20 -20.07
C GLY A 225 9.17 -3.54 -18.68
N TRP A 226 8.92 -4.27 -17.58
CA TRP A 226 9.07 -3.72 -16.24
C TRP A 226 10.52 -3.26 -15.98
N ASP A 227 10.65 -2.10 -15.35
CA ASP A 227 11.93 -1.49 -14.98
C ASP A 227 11.92 -1.07 -13.49
N PRO A 228 13.00 -1.30 -12.72
CA PRO A 228 13.03 -0.98 -11.29
C PRO A 228 12.88 0.52 -10.99
N VAL A 229 13.21 1.40 -11.93
CA VAL A 229 13.09 2.85 -11.75
C VAL A 229 11.78 3.38 -12.31
N ASN A 230 11.40 2.90 -13.49
CA ASN A 230 10.28 3.44 -14.27
C ASN A 230 8.97 2.65 -14.09
N GLY A 231 9.00 1.47 -13.48
CA GLY A 231 7.83 0.63 -13.26
C GLY A 231 7.32 -0.05 -14.52
N MET A 232 6.00 -0.28 -14.57
CA MET A 232 5.34 -0.88 -15.73
C MET A 232 5.18 0.13 -16.88
N PRO A 233 5.44 -0.26 -18.14
CA PRO A 233 5.20 0.60 -19.29
C PRO A 233 3.69 0.82 -19.54
N ILE A 234 3.35 1.94 -20.20
CA ILE A 234 1.96 2.32 -20.55
C ILE A 234 1.53 1.70 -21.89
N ASP A 235 2.49 1.24 -22.71
CA ASP A 235 2.24 0.76 -24.07
C ASP A 235 2.98 -0.57 -24.35
N MET A 236 2.27 -1.52 -24.95
CA MET A 236 2.81 -2.52 -25.89
C MET A 236 1.87 -2.64 -27.10
#